data_AF-A0A9E0N774-F1
#
_entry.id   AF-A0A9E0N774-F1
#
_cell.length_a   1.000
_cell.length_b   1.000
_cell.length_c   1.000
_cell.angle_alpha   90.00
_cell.angle_beta   90.00
_cell.angle_gamma   90.00
#
_symmetry.space_group_name_H-M   'P 1'
#
loop_
_entity.id
_entity.type
_entity.pdbx_description
1 polymer ?
#
loop_
_entity_poly.entity_id
_entity_poly.type
_entity_poly.pdbx_seq_one_letter_code
_entity_poly.pdbx_strand_id
1 'polypeptide(L)'
;MNRTPALASSVLAVLGALATAVTGCKTGDPFPGADAAATDAVVLDAGPDAVMPDANPACVPGPDDYRPEAGSINDTWPACISDDGEYHPFDVSISTVARVGAFEAIAGLLFTGVAPAPSAFTDARVQYALDGGLESRVARREDEHYPPAMKAGLPVACNTLDPMLAEDAAILAANRDRCVGPMVLQPLLNQAFATGQIATAAPRVRRLAAAQIEGALLRFLYTSVHKEAITCTSVQRDCDSMYAYYTGGQPRSGGLGLARAVRGLDLEAHDRVWDGILGARCWRDLDNPAGVAMDLALRDRAIGQLDAALLRGVAVLVLDRVGRLATSSGDERAAHWELLRVLGPTLVREAGVRAPDRAAVMNAELGKTDPATVDAESLRAAIAGTFPCP
;
A
#
# COMPACT_ATOMS: atom_id res chain seq x y z
N MET A 1 -20.95 -41.36 -74.32
CA MET A 1 -20.47 -42.73 -74.09
C MET A 1 -20.27 -42.90 -72.59
N ASN A 2 -20.99 -43.85 -71.97
CA ASN A 2 -20.58 -44.73 -70.84
C ASN A 2 -19.55 -44.16 -69.84
N ARG A 3 -19.73 -44.11 -68.51
CA ARG A 3 -20.30 -45.10 -67.59
C ARG A 3 -20.25 -44.53 -66.15
N THR A 4 -21.37 -44.65 -65.40
CA THR A 4 -21.54 -45.01 -63.97
C THR A 4 -20.75 -44.37 -62.79
N PRO A 5 -21.39 -44.32 -61.59
CA PRO A 5 -21.02 -43.49 -60.42
C PRO A 5 -20.36 -44.28 -59.28
N ALA A 6 -19.85 -43.59 -58.26
CA ALA A 6 -19.47 -44.20 -56.99
C ALA A 6 -19.57 -43.24 -55.78
N LEU A 7 -20.42 -43.67 -54.83
CA LEU A 7 -20.19 -43.74 -53.38
C LEU A 7 -20.35 -42.48 -52.49
N ALA A 8 -21.51 -42.49 -51.83
CA ALA A 8 -21.79 -42.17 -50.43
C ALA A 8 -20.59 -42.03 -49.47
N SER A 9 -20.67 -41.02 -48.60
CA SER A 9 -20.70 -41.24 -47.13
C SER A 9 -21.09 -39.96 -46.39
N SER A 10 -22.23 -40.05 -45.72
CA SER A 10 -22.71 -39.10 -44.73
C SER A 10 -21.87 -39.22 -43.45
N VAL A 11 -21.25 -38.13 -43.01
CA VAL A 11 -20.77 -38.00 -41.63
C VAL A 11 -21.38 -36.74 -41.05
N LEU A 12 -22.38 -36.97 -40.19
CA LEU A 12 -23.03 -35.99 -39.35
C LEU A 12 -22.06 -35.68 -38.19
N ALA A 13 -21.37 -34.53 -38.22
CA ALA A 13 -20.53 -34.08 -37.11
C ALA A 13 -21.35 -33.15 -36.21
N VAL A 14 -21.73 -33.68 -35.04
CA VAL A 14 -22.30 -32.93 -33.92
C VAL A 14 -21.18 -32.08 -33.30
N LEU A 15 -21.26 -30.75 -33.45
CA LEU A 15 -20.43 -29.82 -32.68
C LEU A 15 -21.08 -29.62 -31.30
N GLY A 16 -20.59 -30.37 -30.31
CA GLY A 16 -20.81 -30.07 -28.91
C GLY A 16 -19.78 -29.05 -28.43
N ALA A 17 -20.23 -27.82 -28.17
CA ALA A 17 -19.42 -26.80 -27.52
C ALA A 17 -19.32 -27.12 -26.02
N LEU A 18 -18.14 -27.56 -25.57
CA LEU A 18 -17.82 -27.68 -24.15
C LEU A 18 -17.03 -26.43 -23.73
N ALA A 19 -17.70 -25.49 -23.09
CA ALA A 19 -17.08 -24.35 -22.44
C ALA A 19 -16.49 -24.81 -21.10
N THR A 20 -15.18 -25.03 -21.04
CA THR A 20 -14.44 -25.20 -19.78
C THR A 20 -14.14 -23.82 -19.18
N ALA A 21 -14.91 -23.45 -18.16
CA ALA A 21 -14.55 -22.39 -17.24
C ALA A 21 -13.30 -22.82 -16.45
N VAL A 22 -12.17 -22.15 -16.68
CA VAL A 22 -10.94 -22.36 -15.89
C VAL A 22 -11.10 -21.55 -14.61
N THR A 23 -11.57 -22.19 -13.55
CA THR A 23 -11.39 -21.72 -12.18
C THR A 23 -9.91 -21.89 -11.82
N GLY A 24 -9.17 -20.79 -11.79
CA GLY A 24 -7.78 -20.77 -11.32
C GLY A 24 -7.72 -21.07 -9.82
N CYS A 25 -7.55 -22.33 -9.46
CA CYS A 25 -7.13 -22.73 -8.12
C CYS A 25 -5.73 -22.16 -7.85
N LYS A 26 -5.65 -21.17 -6.96
CA LYS A 26 -4.38 -20.63 -6.46
C LYS A 26 -3.79 -21.66 -5.49
N THR A 27 -3.02 -22.62 -6.02
CA THR A 27 -2.22 -23.54 -5.21
C THR A 27 -1.16 -22.75 -4.45
N GLY A 28 -1.05 -23.00 -3.13
CA GLY A 28 -0.12 -22.30 -2.25
C GLY A 28 1.33 -22.48 -2.69
N ASP A 29 2.06 -21.37 -2.71
CA ASP A 29 3.50 -21.37 -2.98
C ASP A 29 4.24 -22.10 -1.82
N PRO A 30 5.24 -22.93 -2.11
CA PRO A 30 6.05 -23.57 -1.08
C PRO A 30 6.90 -22.53 -0.32
N PHE A 31 6.87 -22.61 1.01
CA PHE A 31 7.70 -21.82 1.92
C PHE A 31 9.20 -22.12 1.73
N PRO A 32 10.08 -21.12 1.60
CA PRO A 32 11.46 -21.28 2.01
C PRO A 32 11.51 -21.34 3.55
N GLY A 33 12.23 -22.34 4.07
CA GLY A 33 12.32 -22.64 5.50
C GLY A 33 12.79 -21.45 6.33
N ALA A 34 12.26 -21.36 7.55
CA ALA A 34 12.66 -20.39 8.55
C ALA A 34 14.10 -20.68 9.00
N ASP A 35 15.03 -19.77 8.70
CA ASP A 35 16.34 -19.75 9.34
C ASP A 35 16.65 -18.36 9.92
N ALA A 36 17.00 -18.41 11.21
CA ALA A 36 17.69 -17.44 12.06
C ALA A 36 17.06 -16.06 12.30
N ALA A 37 16.67 -15.86 13.57
CA ALA A 37 16.50 -14.56 14.19
C ALA A 37 17.71 -13.66 13.90
N ALA A 38 17.47 -12.55 13.19
CA ALA A 38 18.45 -11.48 13.08
C ALA A 38 18.55 -10.78 14.44
N THR A 39 19.69 -10.94 15.09
CA THR A 39 20.10 -10.19 16.27
C THR A 39 20.17 -8.69 15.99
N ASP A 40 19.74 -7.91 16.98
CA ASP A 40 19.68 -6.45 17.02
C ASP A 40 20.70 -5.71 16.15
N ALA A 41 20.17 -5.02 15.12
CA ALA A 41 20.79 -3.82 14.59
C ALA A 41 19.95 -2.63 15.08
N VAL A 42 20.32 -2.10 16.25
CA VAL A 42 19.94 -0.75 16.63
C VAL A 42 20.63 0.21 15.67
N VAL A 43 19.85 1.22 15.26
CA VAL A 43 20.19 2.55 14.70
C VAL A 43 19.60 2.77 13.31
N LEU A 44 18.41 3.38 13.32
CA LEU A 44 18.05 4.47 12.41
C LEU A 44 17.48 5.61 13.25
N ASP A 45 17.96 6.81 12.95
CA ASP A 45 17.84 8.09 13.66
C ASP A 45 16.38 8.55 13.82
N ALA A 46 15.63 7.89 14.71
CA ALA A 46 14.74 8.61 15.58
C ALA A 46 15.65 9.36 16.57
N GLY A 47 15.66 10.70 16.49
CA GLY A 47 16.29 11.50 17.54
C GLY A 47 15.82 11.02 18.93
N PRO A 48 16.62 11.27 19.99
CA PRO A 48 16.43 10.67 21.31
C PRO A 48 14.96 10.68 21.68
N ASP A 49 14.38 9.49 21.90
CA ASP A 49 12.98 9.20 22.22
C ASP A 49 12.28 10.46 22.72
N ALA A 50 11.82 11.28 21.77
CA ALA A 50 11.04 12.43 22.12
C ALA A 50 9.82 11.83 22.79
N VAL A 51 9.54 12.26 24.02
CA VAL A 51 8.32 11.87 24.74
C VAL A 51 7.21 11.92 23.72
N MET A 52 6.72 10.72 23.36
CA MET A 52 5.69 10.58 22.34
C MET A 52 4.56 11.49 22.83
N PRO A 53 4.17 12.51 22.06
CA PRO A 53 3.16 13.43 22.53
C PRO A 53 1.94 12.61 22.95
N ASP A 54 1.46 12.85 24.17
CA ASP A 54 0.23 12.24 24.67
C ASP A 54 -0.86 12.36 23.58
N ALA A 55 -1.75 11.36 23.51
CA ALA A 55 -2.90 11.37 22.62
C ALA A 55 -3.54 12.76 22.64
N ASN A 56 -3.69 13.37 21.47
CA ASN A 56 -4.32 14.66 21.35
C ASN A 56 -5.78 14.48 21.73
N PRO A 57 -6.27 15.03 22.86
CA PRO A 57 -7.62 14.76 23.35
C PRO A 57 -8.73 15.25 22.40
N ALA A 58 -8.39 15.98 21.35
CA ALA A 58 -9.29 16.38 20.27
C ALA A 58 -9.51 15.30 19.20
N CYS A 59 -8.74 14.21 19.22
CA CYS A 59 -8.89 13.05 18.37
C CYS A 59 -9.96 12.13 18.95
N VAL A 60 -11.16 12.19 18.38
CA VAL A 60 -12.30 11.42 18.86
C VAL A 60 -12.84 10.63 17.68
N PRO A 61 -12.95 9.29 17.78
CA PRO A 61 -13.51 8.47 16.73
C PRO A 61 -14.86 8.98 16.24
N GLY A 62 -15.15 8.71 14.98
CA GLY A 62 -16.47 8.93 14.42
C GLY A 62 -17.56 8.23 15.23
N PRO A 63 -18.81 8.75 15.21
CA PRO A 63 -19.91 8.19 16.00
C PRO A 63 -20.24 6.72 15.64
N ASP A 64 -19.93 6.32 14.42
CA ASP A 64 -20.17 4.98 13.88
C ASP A 64 -18.89 4.12 13.78
N ASP A 65 -17.75 4.66 14.21
CA ASP A 65 -16.47 3.94 14.16
C ASP A 65 -16.48 2.77 15.14
N TYR A 66 -15.82 1.68 14.77
CA TYR A 66 -15.56 0.55 15.66
C TYR A 66 -14.59 0.98 16.76
N ARG A 67 -14.95 0.70 18.03
CA ARG A 67 -14.18 1.11 19.21
C ARG A 67 -13.97 -0.08 20.15
N PRO A 68 -12.90 -0.88 19.95
CA PRO A 68 -12.69 -2.11 20.72
C PRO A 68 -12.58 -1.85 22.23
N GLU A 69 -11.97 -0.72 22.63
CA GLU A 69 -11.81 -0.33 24.04
C GLU A 69 -13.13 -0.05 24.77
N ALA A 70 -14.17 0.34 24.03
CA ALA A 70 -15.48 0.60 24.61
C ALA A 70 -16.25 -0.70 24.89
N GLY A 71 -15.76 -1.82 24.34
CA GLY A 71 -16.53 -3.02 24.02
C GLY A 71 -17.68 -2.66 23.07
N SER A 72 -18.09 -3.58 22.20
CA SER A 72 -19.30 -3.44 21.35
C SER A 72 -20.63 -3.17 22.13
N ILE A 73 -20.55 -2.93 23.44
CA ILE A 73 -21.63 -2.49 24.34
C ILE A 73 -21.90 -0.99 24.20
N ASN A 74 -20.91 -0.18 23.81
CA ASN A 74 -20.99 1.28 23.82
C ASN A 74 -20.71 1.96 22.46
N ASP A 75 -20.51 1.19 21.40
CA ASP A 75 -20.52 1.68 20.02
C ASP A 75 -21.73 1.13 19.24
N THR A 76 -21.80 1.37 17.93
CA THR A 76 -22.91 0.90 17.09
C THR A 76 -22.71 -0.52 16.54
N TRP A 77 -21.65 -1.22 16.96
CA TRP A 77 -21.27 -2.52 16.41
C TRP A 77 -21.80 -3.68 17.26
N PRO A 78 -22.24 -4.78 16.65
CA PRO A 78 -22.48 -6.02 17.37
C PRO A 78 -21.18 -6.62 17.91
N ALA A 79 -21.26 -7.33 19.04
CA ALA A 79 -20.10 -8.00 19.62
C ALA A 79 -19.47 -9.02 18.67
N CYS A 80 -18.14 -9.02 18.58
CA CYS A 80 -17.38 -9.79 17.60
C CYS A 80 -16.00 -10.21 18.14
N ILE A 81 -15.28 -11.01 17.36
CA ILE A 81 -13.98 -11.56 17.76
C ILE A 81 -12.91 -10.52 18.14
N SER A 82 -13.01 -9.29 17.63
CA SER A 82 -11.99 -8.23 17.85
C SER A 82 -12.24 -7.36 19.09
N ASP A 83 -13.30 -7.64 19.86
CA ASP A 83 -13.67 -6.85 21.05
C ASP A 83 -12.66 -6.98 22.20
N ASP A 84 -11.77 -7.97 22.15
CA ASP A 84 -10.66 -8.10 23.10
C ASP A 84 -9.48 -7.18 22.78
N GLY A 85 -9.57 -6.39 21.70
CA GLY A 85 -8.53 -5.46 21.25
C GLY A 85 -7.40 -6.12 20.46
N GLU A 86 -7.51 -7.40 20.14
CA GLU A 86 -6.49 -8.17 19.43
C GLU A 86 -6.93 -8.54 17.99
N TYR A 87 -5.95 -8.65 17.10
CA TYR A 87 -6.19 -9.16 15.76
C TYR A 87 -6.16 -10.68 15.77
N HIS A 88 -7.24 -11.32 15.32
CA HIS A 88 -7.36 -12.78 15.24
C HIS A 88 -7.25 -13.25 13.79
N PRO A 89 -6.10 -13.81 13.36
CA PRO A 89 -5.91 -14.26 11.99
C PRO A 89 -6.88 -15.35 11.57
N PHE A 90 -7.23 -15.37 10.29
CA PHE A 90 -7.94 -16.52 9.70
C PHE A 90 -6.97 -17.66 9.39
N ASP A 91 -5.81 -17.33 8.82
CA ASP A 91 -4.76 -18.28 8.50
C ASP A 91 -3.65 -18.25 9.56
N VAL A 92 -3.15 -19.44 9.92
CA VAL A 92 -1.98 -19.59 10.81
C VAL A 92 -0.68 -19.03 10.20
N SER A 93 -0.67 -18.77 8.89
CA SER A 93 0.51 -18.34 8.16
C SER A 93 0.17 -17.21 7.18
N ILE A 94 0.71 -16.03 7.45
CA ILE A 94 0.43 -14.82 6.68
C ILE A 94 1.66 -14.48 5.82
N SER A 95 1.66 -14.93 4.55
CA SER A 95 2.79 -14.71 3.62
C SER A 95 3.20 -13.24 3.46
N THR A 96 2.29 -12.31 3.73
CA THR A 96 2.51 -10.87 3.65
C THR A 96 3.50 -10.36 4.70
N VAL A 97 3.65 -11.05 5.84
CA VAL A 97 4.65 -10.71 6.87
C VAL A 97 6.08 -10.70 6.29
N ALA A 98 6.42 -11.69 5.46
CA ALA A 98 7.73 -11.76 4.81
C ALA A 98 8.00 -10.56 3.88
N ARG A 99 6.95 -9.99 3.27
CA ARG A 99 7.09 -8.81 2.39
C ARG A 99 7.40 -7.55 3.19
N VAL A 100 6.80 -7.40 4.37
CA VAL A 100 7.15 -6.31 5.29
C VAL A 100 8.52 -6.54 5.89
N GLY A 101 8.92 -7.78 6.18
CA GLY A 101 10.30 -8.12 6.54
C GLY A 101 11.32 -7.71 5.47
N ALA A 102 11.01 -7.94 4.18
CA ALA A 102 11.87 -7.48 3.08
C ALA A 102 11.94 -5.95 3.00
N PHE A 103 10.85 -5.24 3.29
CA PHE A 103 10.87 -3.77 3.43
C PHE A 103 11.83 -3.33 4.54
N GLU A 104 11.79 -3.99 5.70
CA GLU A 104 12.68 -3.70 6.82
C GLU A 104 14.15 -3.95 6.49
N ALA A 105 14.45 -5.05 5.80
CA ALA A 105 15.80 -5.34 5.33
C ALA A 105 16.30 -4.27 4.35
N ILE A 106 15.46 -3.82 3.43
CA ILE A 106 15.78 -2.70 2.52
C ILE A 106 16.01 -1.41 3.31
N ALA A 107 15.17 -1.14 4.31
CA ALA A 107 15.28 0.07 5.12
C ALA A 107 16.62 0.13 5.88
N GLY A 108 17.04 -0.97 6.49
CA GLY A 108 18.34 -1.06 7.17
C GLY A 108 19.55 -0.83 6.24
N LEU A 109 19.39 -1.11 4.94
CA LEU A 109 20.43 -0.91 3.93
C LEU A 109 20.44 0.51 3.34
N LEU A 110 19.26 1.08 3.08
CA LEU A 110 19.13 2.27 2.24
C LEU A 110 18.68 3.54 2.98
N PHE A 111 17.96 3.43 4.11
CA PHE A 111 17.29 4.57 4.73
C PHE A 111 18.10 5.14 5.91
N THR A 112 19.42 5.21 5.76
CA THR A 112 20.41 5.43 6.84
C THR A 112 20.77 6.90 7.12
N GLY A 113 20.02 7.85 6.58
CA GLY A 113 20.33 9.29 6.69
C GLY A 113 21.49 9.75 5.81
N VAL A 114 22.51 8.90 5.63
CA VAL A 114 23.66 9.11 4.74
C VAL A 114 23.46 8.45 3.37
N ALA A 115 24.31 8.78 2.41
CA ALA A 115 24.27 8.16 1.08
C ALA A 115 24.73 6.69 1.13
N PRO A 116 23.86 5.70 0.78
CA PRO A 116 24.27 4.30 0.81
C PRO A 116 25.34 4.00 -0.26
N ALA A 117 26.15 2.97 -0.01
CA ALA A 117 27.09 2.47 -1.01
C ALA A 117 26.36 1.77 -2.16
N PRO A 118 26.94 1.69 -3.37
CA PRO A 118 26.34 0.96 -4.49
C PRO A 118 26.00 -0.51 -4.17
N SER A 119 26.84 -1.19 -3.38
CA SER A 119 26.59 -2.57 -2.94
C SER A 119 25.30 -2.69 -2.11
N ALA A 120 24.99 -1.70 -1.27
CA ALA A 120 23.76 -1.69 -0.48
C ALA A 120 22.51 -1.68 -1.38
N PHE A 121 22.55 -1.02 -2.54
CA PHE A 121 21.46 -1.08 -3.53
C PHE A 121 21.35 -2.44 -4.20
N THR A 122 22.47 -3.12 -4.44
CA THR A 122 22.45 -4.51 -4.92
C THR A 122 21.81 -5.43 -3.91
N ASP A 123 22.21 -5.34 -2.64
CA ASP A 123 21.66 -6.19 -1.59
C ASP A 123 20.17 -5.89 -1.35
N ALA A 124 19.79 -4.61 -1.35
CA ALA A 124 18.38 -4.19 -1.25
C ALA A 124 17.56 -4.65 -2.46
N ARG A 125 18.13 -4.64 -3.66
CA ARG A 125 17.45 -5.16 -4.87
C ARG A 125 17.18 -6.65 -4.75
N VAL A 126 18.08 -7.43 -4.14
CA VAL A 126 17.87 -8.86 -3.88
C VAL A 126 16.67 -9.06 -2.95
N GLN A 127 16.57 -8.29 -1.86
CA GLN A 127 15.41 -8.34 -0.96
C GLN A 127 14.11 -7.96 -1.67
N TYR A 128 14.15 -6.94 -2.53
CA TYR A 128 12.99 -6.53 -3.33
C TYR A 128 12.55 -7.61 -4.33
N ALA A 129 13.50 -8.35 -4.90
CA ALA A 129 13.32 -9.36 -5.95
C ALA A 129 12.93 -10.76 -5.47
N LEU A 130 12.82 -10.99 -4.15
CA LEU A 130 12.50 -12.32 -3.63
C LEU A 130 11.23 -12.87 -4.30
N ASP A 131 11.23 -14.17 -4.59
CA ASP A 131 10.11 -14.79 -5.29
C ASP A 131 8.81 -14.65 -4.47
N GLY A 132 7.72 -14.27 -5.15
CA GLY A 132 6.45 -13.90 -4.49
C GLY A 132 6.52 -12.67 -3.56
N GLY A 133 7.65 -11.94 -3.55
CA GLY A 133 8.00 -10.83 -2.66
C GLY A 133 7.44 -9.47 -3.09
N LEU A 134 8.17 -8.40 -2.77
CA LEU A 134 7.73 -7.01 -3.00
C LEU A 134 7.58 -6.70 -4.49
N GLU A 135 8.58 -6.99 -5.32
CA GLU A 135 8.55 -6.69 -6.76
C GLU A 135 7.32 -7.29 -7.44
N SER A 136 7.08 -8.59 -7.22
CA SER A 136 5.94 -9.29 -7.80
C SER A 136 4.60 -8.62 -7.45
N ARG A 137 4.48 -8.07 -6.24
CA ARG A 137 3.26 -7.39 -5.77
C ARG A 137 3.17 -5.95 -6.28
N VAL A 138 4.27 -5.21 -6.28
CA VAL A 138 4.33 -3.85 -6.82
C VAL A 138 3.92 -3.85 -8.30
N ALA A 139 4.45 -4.76 -9.10
CA ALA A 139 4.17 -4.84 -10.55
C ALA A 139 2.68 -5.02 -10.90
N ARG A 140 1.87 -5.51 -9.96
CA ARG A 140 0.42 -5.73 -10.13
C ARG A 140 -0.46 -4.93 -9.18
N ARG A 141 0.11 -4.00 -8.40
CA ARG A 141 -0.67 -3.26 -7.41
C ARG A 141 -1.59 -2.27 -8.10
N GLU A 142 -2.88 -2.39 -7.82
CA GLU A 142 -3.90 -1.42 -8.19
C GLU A 142 -4.36 -0.66 -6.95
N ASP A 143 -4.80 0.58 -7.17
CA ASP A 143 -5.37 1.45 -6.15
C ASP A 143 -6.91 1.46 -6.27
N GLU A 144 -7.60 0.82 -5.32
CA GLU A 144 -9.06 0.65 -5.35
C GLU A 144 -9.86 1.91 -5.07
N HIS A 145 -9.20 3.01 -4.69
CA HIS A 145 -9.87 4.29 -4.58
C HIS A 145 -10.27 4.88 -5.94
N TYR A 146 -9.71 4.34 -7.03
CA TYR A 146 -10.05 4.73 -8.39
C TYR A 146 -10.91 3.65 -9.05
N PRO A 147 -11.83 4.03 -9.96
CA PRO A 147 -12.59 3.06 -10.75
C PRO A 147 -11.67 2.04 -11.45
N PRO A 148 -12.16 0.81 -11.68
CA PRO A 148 -11.39 -0.20 -12.39
C PRO A 148 -11.06 0.27 -13.82
N ALA A 149 -9.88 -0.12 -14.32
CA ALA A 149 -9.56 0.04 -15.72
C ALA A 149 -10.53 -0.81 -16.57
N MET A 150 -10.94 -0.29 -17.73
CA MET A 150 -11.94 -0.93 -18.59
C MET A 150 -11.35 -1.22 -19.97
N LYS A 151 -11.59 -2.42 -20.50
CA LYS A 151 -11.29 -2.81 -21.89
C LYS A 151 -12.52 -3.50 -22.48
N ALA A 152 -12.98 -3.03 -23.65
CA ALA A 152 -14.20 -3.52 -24.29
C ALA A 152 -15.44 -3.61 -23.35
N GLY A 153 -15.58 -2.63 -22.44
CA GLY A 153 -16.70 -2.56 -21.49
C GLY A 153 -16.59 -3.49 -20.28
N LEU A 154 -15.49 -4.22 -20.11
CA LEU A 154 -15.25 -5.11 -18.97
C LEU A 154 -14.08 -4.61 -18.12
N PRO A 155 -14.13 -4.78 -16.79
CA PRO A 155 -12.98 -4.54 -15.92
C PRO A 155 -11.78 -5.40 -16.35
N VAL A 156 -10.60 -4.80 -16.41
CA VAL A 156 -9.35 -5.46 -16.77
C VAL A 156 -8.29 -5.17 -15.70
N ALA A 157 -7.51 -6.19 -15.35
CA ALA A 157 -6.42 -6.02 -14.41
C ALA A 157 -5.26 -5.28 -15.08
N CYS A 158 -4.72 -4.26 -14.41
CA CYS A 158 -3.70 -3.37 -14.99
C CYS A 158 -2.44 -4.14 -15.45
N ASN A 159 -2.08 -5.22 -14.76
CA ASN A 159 -0.91 -6.03 -15.08
C ASN A 159 -1.12 -7.02 -16.24
N THR A 160 -2.31 -7.05 -16.84
CA THR A 160 -2.61 -7.87 -18.03
C THR A 160 -2.62 -7.06 -19.32
N LEU A 161 -2.48 -5.73 -19.21
CA LEU A 161 -2.40 -4.81 -20.34
C LEU A 161 -0.97 -4.78 -20.89
N ASP A 162 -0.83 -4.91 -22.21
CA ASP A 162 0.48 -4.84 -22.88
C ASP A 162 0.77 -3.40 -23.31
N PRO A 163 1.74 -2.69 -22.69
CA PRO A 163 2.04 -1.30 -23.06
C PRO A 163 2.60 -1.16 -24.48
N MET A 164 2.94 -2.25 -25.18
CA MET A 164 3.34 -2.23 -26.60
C MET A 164 2.14 -2.18 -27.55
N LEU A 165 0.94 -2.50 -27.08
CA LEU A 165 -0.29 -2.37 -27.85
C LEU A 165 -0.89 -0.97 -27.63
N ALA A 166 -1.18 -0.25 -28.72
CA ALA A 166 -1.62 1.14 -28.65
C ALA A 166 -2.91 1.35 -27.82
N GLU A 167 -3.85 0.40 -27.89
CA GLU A 167 -5.08 0.44 -27.09
C GLU A 167 -4.77 0.30 -25.58
N ASP A 168 -3.98 -0.70 -25.21
CA ASP A 168 -3.61 -0.98 -23.82
C ASP A 168 -2.77 0.16 -23.23
N ALA A 169 -1.85 0.73 -24.01
CA ALA A 169 -1.10 1.91 -23.63
C ALA A 169 -2.02 3.11 -23.34
N ALA A 170 -3.07 3.31 -24.13
CA ALA A 170 -4.06 4.35 -23.89
C ALA A 170 -4.88 4.10 -22.62
N ILE A 171 -5.29 2.84 -22.37
CA ILE A 171 -6.00 2.45 -21.14
C ILE A 171 -5.11 2.70 -19.92
N LEU A 172 -3.85 2.23 -19.95
CA LEU A 172 -2.88 2.42 -18.87
C LEU A 172 -2.62 3.90 -18.59
N ALA A 173 -2.48 4.73 -19.63
CA ALA A 173 -2.27 6.17 -19.50
C ALA A 173 -3.49 6.87 -18.88
N ALA A 174 -4.71 6.53 -19.31
CA ALA A 174 -5.94 7.09 -18.78
C ALA A 174 -6.24 6.64 -17.34
N ASN A 175 -5.71 5.49 -16.92
CA ASN A 175 -5.93 4.89 -15.60
C ASN A 175 -4.64 4.87 -14.76
N ARG A 176 -3.76 5.86 -14.95
CA ARG A 176 -2.43 5.88 -14.30
C ARG A 176 -2.49 5.74 -12.77
N ASP A 177 -3.44 6.40 -12.12
CA ASP A 177 -3.56 6.34 -10.66
C ASP A 177 -4.20 5.03 -10.17
N ARG A 178 -5.15 4.46 -10.91
CA ARG A 178 -5.66 3.10 -10.68
C ARG A 178 -4.54 2.07 -10.83
N CYS A 179 -3.77 2.18 -11.90
CA CYS A 179 -2.67 1.28 -12.25
C CYS A 179 -1.35 1.69 -11.57
N VAL A 180 -1.40 2.14 -10.32
CA VAL A 180 -0.28 2.76 -9.60
C VAL A 180 0.98 1.88 -9.56
N GLY A 181 0.83 0.57 -9.41
CA GLY A 181 1.91 -0.39 -9.42
C GLY A 181 2.71 -0.36 -10.73
N PRO A 182 2.13 -0.83 -11.86
CA PRO A 182 2.82 -0.88 -13.14
C PRO A 182 3.16 0.50 -13.75
N MET A 183 2.34 1.53 -13.50
CA MET A 183 2.51 2.84 -14.16
C MET A 183 3.31 3.88 -13.36
N VAL A 184 3.47 3.68 -12.06
CA VAL A 184 4.12 4.67 -11.19
C VAL A 184 5.23 4.03 -10.37
N LEU A 185 4.90 3.02 -9.55
CA LEU A 185 5.82 2.50 -8.53
C LEU A 185 6.91 1.61 -9.14
N GLN A 186 6.54 0.65 -10.00
CA GLN A 186 7.49 -0.29 -10.58
C GLN A 186 8.56 0.41 -11.44
N PRO A 187 8.21 1.32 -12.38
CA PRO A 187 9.22 2.00 -13.19
C PRO A 187 10.15 2.87 -12.33
N LEU A 188 9.59 3.57 -11.33
CA LEU A 188 10.36 4.39 -10.40
C LEU A 188 11.34 3.56 -9.57
N LEU A 189 10.87 2.46 -8.98
CA LEU A 189 11.71 1.56 -8.19
C LEU A 189 12.83 0.96 -9.03
N ASN A 190 12.51 0.46 -10.23
CA ASN A 190 13.51 -0.09 -11.15
C ASN A 190 14.58 0.95 -11.51
N GLN A 191 14.18 2.19 -11.81
CA GLN A 191 15.09 3.27 -12.12
C GLN A 191 15.96 3.66 -10.91
N ALA A 192 15.36 3.76 -9.72
CA ALA A 192 16.06 4.15 -8.51
C ALA A 192 17.08 3.09 -8.08
N PHE A 193 16.73 1.80 -8.12
CA PHE A 193 17.68 0.72 -7.87
C PHE A 193 18.84 0.75 -8.88
N ALA A 194 18.55 0.83 -10.18
CA ALA A 194 19.58 0.89 -11.22
C ALA A 194 20.51 2.10 -11.01
N THR A 195 19.95 3.26 -10.68
CA THR A 195 20.72 4.48 -10.40
C THR A 195 21.62 4.31 -9.18
N GLY A 196 21.10 3.71 -8.11
CA GLY A 196 21.86 3.46 -6.88
C GLY A 196 23.02 2.49 -7.05
N GLN A 197 22.89 1.51 -7.95
CA GLN A 197 23.89 0.49 -8.24
C GLN A 197 25.08 0.99 -9.07
N ILE A 198 24.99 2.16 -9.71
CA ILE A 198 26.08 2.71 -10.52
C ILE A 198 27.25 3.08 -9.60
N ALA A 199 28.36 2.34 -9.73
CA ALA A 199 29.55 2.53 -8.90
C ALA A 199 30.14 3.95 -8.96
N THR A 200 30.02 4.61 -10.13
CA THR A 200 30.52 5.96 -10.37
C THR A 200 29.52 7.08 -10.04
N ALA A 201 28.29 6.75 -9.60
CA ALA A 201 27.32 7.76 -9.24
C ALA A 201 27.83 8.60 -8.07
N ALA A 202 27.51 9.90 -8.06
CA ALA A 202 27.82 10.75 -6.92
C ALA A 202 27.02 10.29 -5.67
N PRO A 203 27.56 10.43 -4.44
CA PRO A 203 26.84 10.09 -3.20
C PRO A 203 25.45 10.72 -3.12
N ARG A 204 25.33 11.99 -3.52
CA ARG A 204 24.05 12.71 -3.64
C ARG A 204 23.02 11.95 -4.46
N VAL A 205 23.38 11.48 -5.65
CA VAL A 205 22.47 10.77 -6.57
C VAL A 205 21.96 9.48 -5.93
N ARG A 206 22.82 8.74 -5.22
CA ARG A 206 22.41 7.56 -4.46
C ARG A 206 21.48 7.91 -3.29
N ARG A 207 21.74 9.01 -2.58
CA ARG A 207 20.84 9.46 -1.50
C ARG A 207 19.42 9.76 -2.01
N LEU A 208 19.31 10.41 -3.17
CA LEU A 208 18.03 10.68 -3.82
C LEU A 208 17.33 9.38 -4.26
N ALA A 209 18.06 8.45 -4.86
CA ALA A 209 17.52 7.14 -5.24
C ALA A 209 16.98 6.35 -4.03
N ALA A 210 17.68 6.39 -2.89
CA ALA A 210 17.20 5.77 -1.65
C ALA A 210 15.88 6.40 -1.17
N ALA A 211 15.76 7.73 -1.21
CA ALA A 211 14.54 8.45 -0.83
C ALA A 211 13.35 8.13 -1.75
N GLN A 212 13.60 7.97 -3.06
CA GLN A 212 12.60 7.53 -4.03
C GLN A 212 12.09 6.12 -3.71
N ILE A 213 13.00 5.19 -3.38
CA ILE A 213 12.64 3.83 -2.97
C ILE A 213 11.81 3.83 -1.68
N GLU A 214 12.22 4.61 -0.68
CA GLU A 214 11.48 4.77 0.58
C GLU A 214 10.04 5.25 0.34
N GLY A 215 9.88 6.36 -0.38
CA GLY A 215 8.57 6.93 -0.69
C GLY A 215 7.68 5.98 -1.50
N ALA A 216 8.26 5.26 -2.47
CA ALA A 216 7.53 4.32 -3.31
C ALA A 216 7.06 3.10 -2.53
N LEU A 217 7.91 2.54 -1.65
CA LEU A 217 7.54 1.39 -0.84
C LEU A 217 6.53 1.76 0.25
N LEU A 218 6.63 2.95 0.88
CA LEU A 218 5.60 3.43 1.81
C LEU A 218 4.25 3.61 1.12
N ARG A 219 4.23 4.20 -0.08
CA ARG A 219 3.01 4.30 -0.90
C ARG A 219 2.45 2.93 -1.28
N PHE A 220 3.31 1.97 -1.62
CA PHE A 220 2.91 0.60 -1.88
C PHE A 220 2.26 -0.05 -0.65
N LEU A 221 2.84 0.12 0.55
CA LEU A 221 2.27 -0.43 1.78
C LEU A 221 0.88 0.16 2.06
N TYR A 222 0.74 1.50 2.03
CA TYR A 222 -0.57 2.18 2.18
C TYR A 222 -1.61 1.61 1.20
N THR A 223 -1.27 1.60 -0.10
CA THR A 223 -2.19 1.13 -1.15
C THR A 223 -2.55 -0.34 -0.95
N SER A 224 -1.59 -1.15 -0.48
CA SER A 224 -1.81 -2.57 -0.25
C SER A 224 -2.80 -2.81 0.88
N VAL A 225 -2.71 -2.08 2.00
CA VAL A 225 -3.67 -2.25 3.12
C VAL A 225 -5.10 -2.05 2.61
N HIS A 226 -5.37 -0.94 1.94
CA HIS A 226 -6.71 -0.66 1.40
C HIS A 226 -7.17 -1.69 0.36
N LYS A 227 -6.30 -2.06 -0.59
CA LYS A 227 -6.61 -3.07 -1.62
C LYS A 227 -6.98 -4.41 -0.99
N GLU A 228 -6.22 -4.89 -0.03
CA GLU A 228 -6.51 -6.18 0.62
C GLU A 228 -7.75 -6.10 1.53
N ALA A 229 -8.05 -4.94 2.13
CA ALA A 229 -9.30 -4.73 2.88
C ALA A 229 -10.53 -4.91 1.98
N ILE A 230 -10.49 -4.34 0.76
CA ILE A 230 -11.54 -4.48 -0.24
C ILE A 230 -11.65 -5.94 -0.71
N THR A 231 -10.54 -6.58 -1.07
CA THR A 231 -10.57 -7.96 -1.59
C THR A 231 -10.88 -9.00 -0.52
N CYS A 232 -10.74 -8.66 0.77
CA CYS A 232 -11.19 -9.52 1.87
C CYS A 232 -12.68 -9.89 1.78
N THR A 233 -13.49 -9.06 1.12
CA THR A 233 -14.90 -9.36 0.82
C THR A 233 -15.09 -10.75 0.19
N SER A 234 -14.25 -11.10 -0.79
CA SER A 234 -14.35 -12.36 -1.52
C SER A 234 -13.24 -13.36 -1.20
N VAL A 235 -12.12 -12.89 -0.65
CA VAL A 235 -10.94 -13.70 -0.33
C VAL A 235 -10.53 -13.46 1.12
N GLN A 236 -11.00 -14.32 2.02
CA GLN A 236 -10.81 -14.16 3.46
C GLN A 236 -9.37 -13.85 3.92
N ARG A 237 -8.38 -14.61 3.43
CA ARG A 237 -6.96 -14.41 3.78
C ARG A 237 -6.40 -13.02 3.41
N ASP A 238 -7.12 -12.26 2.59
CA ASP A 238 -6.72 -10.91 2.25
C ASP A 238 -6.97 -9.97 3.46
N CYS A 239 -7.87 -10.29 4.40
CA CYS A 239 -7.93 -9.59 5.70
C CYS A 239 -6.62 -9.72 6.48
N ASP A 240 -6.04 -10.92 6.52
CA ASP A 240 -4.75 -11.15 7.17
C ASP A 240 -3.63 -10.42 6.44
N SER A 241 -3.72 -10.31 5.11
CA SER A 241 -2.78 -9.53 4.32
C SER A 241 -2.93 -8.02 4.55
N MET A 242 -4.15 -7.50 4.70
CA MET A 242 -4.42 -6.11 5.07
C MET A 242 -3.74 -5.78 6.41
N TYR A 243 -4.00 -6.58 7.44
CA TYR A 243 -3.34 -6.48 8.74
C TYR A 243 -1.82 -6.49 8.59
N ALA A 244 -1.28 -7.52 7.94
CA ALA A 244 0.17 -7.69 7.83
C ALA A 244 0.85 -6.60 6.98
N TYR A 245 0.21 -6.05 5.96
CA TYR A 245 0.79 -4.95 5.18
C TYR A 245 0.98 -3.68 6.01
N TYR A 246 0.10 -3.44 6.99
CA TYR A 246 0.27 -2.31 7.90
C TYR A 246 1.26 -2.64 9.02
N THR A 247 1.04 -3.73 9.75
CA THR A 247 1.70 -4.02 11.03
C THR A 247 2.96 -4.86 10.90
N GLY A 248 3.16 -5.53 9.77
CA GLY A 248 4.15 -6.60 9.63
C GLY A 248 3.83 -7.84 10.46
N GLY A 249 2.55 -8.06 10.79
CA GLY A 249 2.11 -9.20 11.61
C GLY A 249 2.33 -9.02 13.11
N GLN A 250 2.62 -7.80 13.55
CA GLN A 250 2.89 -7.45 14.95
C GLN A 250 1.61 -6.99 15.68
N PRO A 251 1.53 -7.20 17.01
CA PRO A 251 0.44 -6.68 17.83
C PRO A 251 0.45 -5.15 17.90
N ARG A 252 -0.62 -4.56 18.48
CA ARG A 252 -0.83 -3.10 18.61
C ARG A 252 0.37 -2.35 19.19
N SER A 253 1.02 -2.91 20.20
CA SER A 253 2.16 -2.25 20.86
C SER A 253 3.43 -2.19 20.00
N GLY A 254 3.48 -2.95 18.90
CA GLY A 254 4.63 -3.08 18.02
C GLY A 254 4.40 -2.42 16.65
N GLY A 255 4.83 -3.13 15.60
CA GLY A 255 4.69 -2.68 14.22
C GLY A 255 6.02 -2.66 13.48
N LEU A 256 5.98 -3.15 12.24
CA LEU A 256 7.03 -2.97 11.23
C LEU A 256 6.48 -2.14 10.07
N GLY A 257 7.32 -1.79 9.11
CA GLY A 257 6.92 -1.13 7.88
C GLY A 257 6.21 0.21 8.13
N LEU A 258 5.00 0.29 7.60
CA LEU A 258 4.16 1.49 7.71
C LEU A 258 3.72 1.75 9.16
N ALA A 259 3.35 0.71 9.92
CA ALA A 259 2.98 0.87 11.33
C ALA A 259 4.14 1.45 12.15
N ARG A 260 5.36 0.95 11.98
CA ARG A 260 6.54 1.51 12.67
C ARG A 260 6.73 2.99 12.35
N ALA A 261 6.63 3.35 11.07
CA ALA A 261 6.83 4.71 10.61
C ALA A 261 5.78 5.68 11.16
N VAL A 262 4.51 5.28 11.19
CA VAL A 262 3.41 6.09 11.74
C VAL A 262 3.52 6.18 13.27
N ARG A 263 3.66 5.03 13.94
CA ARG A 263 3.75 4.95 15.41
C ARG A 263 4.92 5.76 15.96
N GLY A 264 6.07 5.79 15.26
CA GLY A 264 7.23 6.57 15.67
C GLY A 264 7.04 8.09 15.59
N LEU A 265 5.94 8.57 15.01
CA LEU A 265 5.62 10.00 14.88
C LEU A 265 4.33 10.40 15.59
N ASP A 266 3.30 9.54 15.55
CA ASP A 266 1.97 9.80 16.09
C ASP A 266 1.34 8.46 16.51
N LEU A 267 1.42 8.17 17.82
CA LEU A 267 0.88 6.93 18.40
C LEU A 267 -0.63 6.82 18.19
N GLU A 268 -1.32 7.95 18.25
CA GLU A 268 -2.75 7.99 18.10
C GLU A 268 -3.17 7.70 16.66
N ALA A 269 -2.48 8.27 15.66
CA ALA A 269 -2.69 7.90 14.27
C ALA A 269 -2.46 6.39 14.05
N HIS A 270 -1.49 5.79 14.73
CA HIS A 270 -1.27 4.35 14.69
C HIS A 270 -2.44 3.57 15.30
N ASP A 271 -2.89 3.96 16.50
CA ASP A 271 -4.01 3.32 17.19
C ASP A 271 -5.32 3.42 16.41
N ARG A 272 -5.56 4.55 15.73
CA ARG A 272 -6.75 4.70 14.86
C ARG A 272 -6.70 3.75 13.66
N VAL A 273 -5.52 3.51 13.09
CA VAL A 273 -5.37 2.50 12.02
C VAL A 273 -5.58 1.09 12.58
N TRP A 274 -5.06 0.82 13.78
CA TRP A 274 -5.29 -0.47 14.46
C TRP A 274 -6.78 -0.72 14.68
N ASP A 275 -7.52 0.26 15.21
CA ASP A 275 -8.96 0.16 15.41
C ASP A 275 -9.70 -0.07 14.09
N GLY A 276 -9.30 0.60 13.01
CA GLY A 276 -9.86 0.34 11.67
C GLY A 276 -9.56 -1.08 11.14
N ILE A 277 -8.39 -1.63 11.42
CA ILE A 277 -8.03 -3.01 11.09
C ILE A 277 -8.92 -3.99 11.87
N LEU A 278 -9.14 -3.72 13.16
CA LEU A 278 -10.03 -4.53 14.00
C LEU A 278 -11.48 -4.40 13.54
N GLY A 279 -11.94 -3.22 13.14
CA GLY A 279 -13.27 -3.02 12.56
C GLY A 279 -13.47 -3.84 11.30
N ALA A 280 -12.47 -3.89 10.40
CA ALA A 280 -12.52 -4.74 9.21
C ALA A 280 -12.55 -6.23 9.57
N ARG A 281 -11.79 -6.67 10.59
CA ARG A 281 -11.82 -8.06 11.05
C ARG A 281 -13.15 -8.42 11.72
N CYS A 282 -13.71 -7.50 12.51
CA CYS A 282 -14.99 -7.59 13.19
C CYS A 282 -16.15 -7.72 12.19
N TRP A 283 -16.21 -6.83 11.19
CA TRP A 283 -17.16 -6.93 10.09
C TRP A 283 -17.11 -8.31 9.44
N ARG A 284 -15.89 -8.79 9.12
CA ARG A 284 -15.72 -10.08 8.46
C ARG A 284 -16.22 -11.25 9.29
N ASP A 285 -16.06 -11.15 10.61
CA ASP A 285 -16.55 -12.10 11.60
C ASP A 285 -18.08 -12.18 11.63
N LEU A 286 -18.72 -11.01 11.69
CA LEU A 286 -20.15 -10.86 11.82
C LEU A 286 -20.92 -11.29 10.57
N ASP A 287 -20.33 -11.05 9.39
CA ASP A 287 -20.99 -11.29 8.11
C ASP A 287 -20.90 -12.76 7.65
N ASN A 288 -19.69 -13.22 7.31
CA ASN A 288 -19.52 -14.59 6.81
C ASN A 288 -18.06 -15.10 6.92
N PRO A 289 -17.62 -15.57 8.08
CA PRO A 289 -16.22 -15.90 8.35
C PRO A 289 -15.72 -17.19 7.66
N ALA A 290 -16.41 -17.73 6.66
CA ALA A 290 -15.93 -18.88 5.88
C ALA A 290 -16.24 -18.79 4.38
N GLY A 291 -17.00 -17.78 3.94
CA GLY A 291 -17.45 -17.62 2.56
C GLY A 291 -17.39 -16.17 2.09
N VAL A 292 -18.02 -15.85 0.97
CA VAL A 292 -18.08 -14.46 0.48
C VAL A 292 -18.94 -13.62 1.43
N ALA A 293 -18.40 -12.47 1.86
CA ALA A 293 -19.11 -11.47 2.64
C ALA A 293 -20.23 -10.81 1.82
N MET A 294 -21.39 -10.57 2.43
CA MET A 294 -22.59 -10.05 1.80
C MET A 294 -23.09 -8.73 2.41
N ASP A 295 -22.74 -8.43 3.65
CA ASP A 295 -23.03 -7.15 4.31
C ASP A 295 -22.05 -6.07 3.83
N LEU A 296 -22.34 -5.53 2.65
CA LEU A 296 -21.52 -4.50 2.05
C LEU A 296 -21.65 -3.15 2.76
N ALA A 297 -22.73 -2.91 3.51
CA ALA A 297 -22.91 -1.66 4.23
C ALA A 297 -21.97 -1.60 5.44
N LEU A 298 -21.91 -2.68 6.24
CA LEU A 298 -20.97 -2.76 7.36
C LEU A 298 -19.53 -2.85 6.86
N ARG A 299 -19.29 -3.52 5.73
CA ARG A 299 -17.99 -3.49 5.05
C ARG A 299 -17.54 -2.07 4.76
N ASP A 300 -18.37 -1.30 4.06
CA ASP A 300 -18.00 0.02 3.56
C ASP A 300 -17.76 0.98 4.73
N ARG A 301 -18.51 0.81 5.84
CA ARG A 301 -18.23 1.49 7.11
C ARG A 301 -16.86 1.12 7.67
N ALA A 302 -16.55 -0.18 7.79
CA ALA A 302 -15.27 -0.67 8.32
C ALA A 302 -14.07 -0.16 7.50
N ILE A 303 -14.16 -0.29 6.18
CA ILE A 303 -13.11 0.11 5.25
C ILE A 303 -12.99 1.64 5.21
N GLY A 304 -14.10 2.37 5.31
CA GLY A 304 -14.10 3.83 5.40
C GLY A 304 -13.35 4.34 6.64
N GLN A 305 -13.59 3.74 7.81
CA GLN A 305 -12.85 4.03 9.03
C GLN A 305 -11.34 3.75 8.84
N LEU A 306 -11.01 2.55 8.33
CA LEU A 306 -9.62 2.16 8.08
C LEU A 306 -8.92 3.12 7.11
N ASP A 307 -9.55 3.47 5.99
CA ASP A 307 -8.94 4.37 5.00
C ASP A 307 -8.75 5.79 5.57
N ALA A 308 -9.72 6.32 6.30
CA ALA A 308 -9.58 7.61 6.97
C ALA A 308 -8.38 7.62 7.94
N ALA A 309 -8.21 6.55 8.73
CA ALA A 309 -7.07 6.40 9.63
C ALA A 309 -5.74 6.23 8.87
N LEU A 310 -5.72 5.44 7.78
CA LEU A 310 -4.53 5.25 6.95
C LEU A 310 -4.09 6.57 6.30
N LEU A 311 -5.03 7.35 5.77
CA LEU A 311 -4.78 8.67 5.20
C LEU A 311 -4.21 9.63 6.26
N ARG A 312 -4.71 9.59 7.50
CA ARG A 312 -4.12 10.33 8.62
C ARG A 312 -2.69 9.87 8.88
N GLY A 313 -2.43 8.56 8.94
CA GLY A 313 -1.08 8.02 9.11
C GLY A 313 -0.11 8.49 8.03
N VAL A 314 -0.52 8.45 6.75
CA VAL A 314 0.28 8.99 5.64
C VAL A 314 0.45 10.50 5.77
N ALA A 315 -0.58 11.25 6.18
CA ALA A 315 -0.49 12.69 6.40
C ALA A 315 0.53 13.04 7.48
N VAL A 316 0.62 12.28 8.57
CA VAL A 316 1.65 12.44 9.61
C VAL A 316 3.06 12.26 9.02
N LEU A 317 3.29 11.20 8.23
CA LEU A 317 4.57 10.97 7.55
C LEU A 317 4.94 12.13 6.63
N VAL A 318 3.99 12.60 5.82
CA VAL A 318 4.20 13.72 4.89
C VAL A 318 4.46 15.01 5.67
N LEU A 319 3.75 15.27 6.76
CA LEU A 319 3.96 16.46 7.60
C LEU A 319 5.35 16.47 8.26
N ASP A 320 5.85 15.35 8.78
CA ASP A 320 7.25 15.24 9.26
C ASP A 320 8.22 15.60 8.14
N ARG A 321 8.04 15.01 6.95
CA ARG A 321 8.93 15.22 5.82
C ARG A 321 8.90 16.65 5.29
N VAL A 322 7.75 17.32 5.29
CA VAL A 322 7.67 18.77 4.97
C VAL A 322 8.33 19.62 6.06
N GLY A 323 8.19 19.24 7.33
CA GLY A 323 8.91 19.89 8.44
C GLY A 323 10.42 19.80 8.27
N ARG A 324 10.95 18.61 7.94
CA ARG A 324 12.37 18.39 7.65
C ARG A 324 12.82 19.09 6.38
N LEU A 325 11.99 19.15 5.34
CA LEU A 325 12.27 19.93 4.12
C LEU A 325 12.54 21.41 4.46
N ALA A 326 11.74 22.00 5.36
CA ALA A 326 11.84 23.39 5.75
C ALA A 326 13.12 23.70 6.56
N THR A 327 13.58 22.76 7.39
CA THR A 327 14.72 22.98 8.30
C THR A 327 16.05 22.45 7.76
N SER A 328 16.04 21.52 6.81
CA SER A 328 17.24 20.98 6.17
C SER A 328 17.74 21.87 5.04
N SER A 329 18.93 21.58 4.51
CA SER A 329 19.51 22.26 3.34
C SER A 329 20.27 21.26 2.46
N GLY A 330 20.73 21.69 1.28
CA GLY A 330 21.57 20.88 0.40
C GLY A 330 20.95 19.52 0.03
N ASP A 331 21.72 18.45 0.19
CA ASP A 331 21.35 17.10 -0.21
C ASP A 331 20.27 16.47 0.67
N GLU A 332 20.22 16.82 1.96
CA GLU A 332 19.14 16.36 2.84
C GLU A 332 17.79 16.96 2.42
N ARG A 333 17.76 18.26 2.12
CA ARG A 333 16.54 18.91 1.61
C ARG A 333 16.07 18.25 0.32
N ALA A 334 16.99 17.97 -0.60
CA ALA A 334 16.66 17.28 -1.84
C ALA A 334 16.14 15.85 -1.59
N ALA A 335 16.71 15.11 -0.63
CA ALA A 335 16.24 13.77 -0.30
C ALA A 335 14.83 13.77 0.31
N HIS A 336 14.53 14.69 1.24
CA HIS A 336 13.17 14.84 1.76
C HIS A 336 12.17 15.19 0.65
N TRP A 337 12.59 16.00 -0.31
CA TRP A 337 11.77 16.36 -1.46
C TRP A 337 11.46 15.18 -2.38
N GLU A 338 12.46 14.35 -2.69
CA GLU A 338 12.24 13.16 -3.52
C GLU A 338 11.22 12.20 -2.90
N LEU A 339 11.28 11.98 -1.58
CA LEU A 339 10.29 11.19 -0.88
C LEU A 339 8.89 11.83 -0.97
N LEU A 340 8.80 13.15 -0.71
CA LEU A 340 7.54 13.90 -0.77
C LEU A 340 6.89 13.84 -2.16
N ARG A 341 7.67 13.92 -3.24
CA ARG A 341 7.16 13.82 -4.62
C ARG A 341 6.53 12.46 -4.93
N VAL A 342 6.92 11.41 -4.21
CA VAL A 342 6.38 10.05 -4.42
C VAL A 342 5.20 9.78 -3.49
N LEU A 343 5.36 10.06 -2.20
CA LEU A 343 4.37 9.73 -1.17
C LEU A 343 3.25 10.78 -1.09
N GLY A 344 3.59 12.08 -1.17
CA GLY A 344 2.66 13.20 -1.03
C GLY A 344 1.43 13.13 -1.95
N PRO A 345 1.57 12.78 -3.25
CA PRO A 345 0.42 12.67 -4.15
C PRO A 345 -0.67 11.68 -3.70
N THR A 346 -0.35 10.75 -2.80
CA THR A 346 -1.33 9.81 -2.21
C THR A 346 -2.46 10.55 -1.48
N LEU A 347 -2.18 11.72 -0.90
CA LEU A 347 -3.15 12.52 -0.16
C LEU A 347 -4.02 13.39 -1.06
N VAL A 348 -3.54 13.72 -2.28
CA VAL A 348 -4.17 14.72 -3.14
C VAL A 348 -5.59 14.31 -3.55
N ARG A 349 -5.80 13.03 -3.88
CA ARG A 349 -7.12 12.53 -4.29
C ARG A 349 -8.16 12.81 -3.22
N GLU A 350 -7.91 12.34 -2.01
CA GLU A 350 -8.86 12.52 -0.91
C GLU A 350 -9.01 13.99 -0.53
N ALA A 351 -7.93 14.77 -0.60
CA ALA A 351 -8.01 16.21 -0.44
C ALA A 351 -8.94 16.84 -1.49
N GLY A 352 -8.92 16.36 -2.73
CA GLY A 352 -9.81 16.83 -3.79
C GLY A 352 -11.29 16.57 -3.49
N VAL A 353 -11.60 15.52 -2.73
CA VAL A 353 -12.97 15.22 -2.27
C VAL A 353 -13.35 16.08 -1.06
N ARG A 354 -12.47 16.17 -0.06
CA ARG A 354 -12.76 16.82 1.23
C ARG A 354 -12.62 18.35 1.20
N ALA A 355 -11.61 18.85 0.50
CA ALA A 355 -11.21 20.25 0.51
C ALA A 355 -10.50 20.63 -0.82
N PRO A 356 -11.24 20.82 -1.93
CA PRO A 356 -10.67 21.07 -3.26
C PRO A 356 -9.62 22.20 -3.30
N ASP A 357 -9.86 23.29 -2.57
CA ASP A 357 -8.91 24.42 -2.51
C ASP A 357 -7.57 24.03 -1.87
N ARG A 358 -7.60 23.18 -0.83
CA ARG A 358 -6.38 22.68 -0.18
C ARG A 358 -5.69 21.64 -1.04
N ALA A 359 -6.44 20.83 -1.78
CA ALA A 359 -5.88 19.91 -2.77
C ALA A 359 -5.14 20.67 -3.89
N ALA A 360 -5.67 21.82 -4.32
CA ALA A 360 -4.99 22.69 -5.28
C ALA A 360 -3.65 23.21 -4.74
N VAL A 361 -3.60 23.63 -3.47
CA VAL A 361 -2.34 24.00 -2.79
C VAL A 361 -1.37 22.82 -2.76
N MET A 362 -1.82 21.64 -2.32
CA MET A 362 -0.98 20.44 -2.30
C MET A 362 -0.40 20.12 -3.68
N ASN A 363 -1.23 20.14 -4.73
CA ASN A 363 -0.79 19.90 -6.10
C ASN A 363 0.22 20.93 -6.59
N ALA A 364 -0.04 22.21 -6.33
CA ALA A 364 0.85 23.29 -6.74
C ALA A 364 2.24 23.14 -6.08
N GLU A 365 2.25 22.85 -4.78
CA GLU A 365 3.49 22.70 -4.02
C GLU A 365 4.22 21.41 -4.38
N LEU A 366 3.55 20.25 -4.34
CA LEU A 366 4.12 18.93 -4.70
C LEU A 366 4.58 18.86 -6.17
N GLY A 367 4.03 19.69 -7.04
CA GLY A 367 4.40 19.79 -8.46
C GLY A 367 5.71 20.54 -8.72
N LYS A 368 6.27 21.25 -7.73
CA LYS A 368 7.50 22.03 -7.92
C LYS A 368 8.70 21.14 -8.25
N THR A 369 9.60 21.64 -9.07
CA THR A 369 10.84 20.93 -9.44
C THR A 369 11.99 21.27 -8.50
N ASP A 370 12.02 22.50 -7.98
CA ASP A 370 13.03 22.96 -7.04
C ASP A 370 12.49 22.97 -5.59
N PRO A 371 13.04 22.13 -4.68
CA PRO A 371 12.62 22.11 -3.28
C PRO A 371 12.81 23.44 -2.55
N ALA A 372 13.72 24.31 -3.00
CA ALA A 372 13.92 25.62 -2.38
C ALA A 372 12.74 26.58 -2.62
N THR A 373 11.89 26.29 -3.61
CA THR A 373 10.73 27.11 -3.96
C THR A 373 9.43 26.63 -3.30
N VAL A 374 9.47 25.50 -2.58
CA VAL A 374 8.29 24.93 -1.91
C VAL A 374 7.93 25.80 -0.70
N ASP A 375 6.67 26.22 -0.65
CA ASP A 375 6.09 26.85 0.52
C ASP A 375 5.66 25.77 1.51
N ALA A 376 6.61 25.39 2.37
CA ALA A 376 6.42 24.35 3.36
C ALA A 376 5.33 24.70 4.39
N GLU A 377 5.12 25.99 4.69
CA GLU A 377 4.09 26.42 5.63
C GLU A 377 2.69 26.22 5.03
N SER A 378 2.48 26.72 3.81
CA SER A 378 1.21 26.54 3.08
C SER A 378 0.89 25.06 2.84
N LEU A 379 1.90 24.26 2.45
CA LEU A 379 1.72 22.83 2.26
C LEU A 379 1.32 22.11 3.58
N ARG A 380 1.99 22.42 4.70
CA ARG A 380 1.62 21.86 6.01
C ARG A 380 0.22 22.26 6.43
N ALA A 381 -0.15 23.53 6.27
CA ALA A 381 -1.49 24.02 6.60
C ALA A 381 -2.57 23.33 5.76
N ALA A 382 -2.32 23.13 4.46
CA ALA A 382 -3.23 22.41 3.58
C ALA A 382 -3.41 20.94 4.02
N ILE A 383 -2.33 20.25 4.38
CA ILE A 383 -2.39 18.84 4.84
C ILE A 383 -3.10 18.74 6.19
N ALA A 384 -2.63 19.47 7.19
CA ALA A 384 -3.17 19.40 8.55
C ALA A 384 -4.65 19.79 8.60
N GLY A 385 -5.08 20.77 7.78
CA GLY A 385 -6.48 21.15 7.72
C GLY A 385 -7.37 20.08 7.06
N THR A 386 -6.83 19.27 6.16
CA THR A 386 -7.60 18.30 5.35
C THR A 386 -7.69 16.92 6.00
N PHE A 387 -6.62 16.51 6.69
CA PHE A 387 -6.50 15.23 7.37
C PHE A 387 -6.39 15.46 8.88
N PRO A 388 -7.49 15.93 9.51
CA PRO A 388 -7.53 16.01 10.96
C PRO A 388 -7.39 14.61 11.54
N CYS A 389 -7.20 14.56 12.84
CA CYS A 389 -7.35 13.31 13.54
C CYS A 389 -8.76 12.75 13.32
N PRO A 390 -8.90 11.46 12.99
CA PRO A 390 -10.20 10.82 12.82
C PRO A 390 -10.96 10.70 14.13
#